data_AF-A0A955BHT6-F1
#
_entry.id   AF-A0A955BHT6-F1
#
_cell.length_a   1.000
_cell.length_b   1.000
_cell.length_c   1.000
_cell.angle_alpha   90.00
_cell.angle_beta   90.00
_cell.angle_gamma   90.00
#
_symmetry.space_group_name_H-M   'P 1'
#
loop_
_entity.id
_entity.type
_entity.pdbx_description
1 polymer ?
#
loop_
_entity_poly.entity_id
_entity_poly.type
_entity_poly.pdbx_seq_one_letter_code
_entity_poly.pdbx_strand_id
1 'polypeptide(L)' 'EQTTNSQCLYDYRYESRSVLVIGHERQGLTEDVLLLLDDVIEIPVYGLPHAHNAATAAAIALYEYCRQHRDS' A
#
# COMPACT_ATOMS: atom_id res chain seq x y z
N GLU A 1 -6.35 6.53 -14.79
CA GLU A 1 -6.06 7.67 -13.92
C GLU A 1 -4.97 7.23 -12.96
N GLN A 2 -3.73 7.64 -13.24
CA GLN A 2 -2.61 7.42 -12.32
C GLN A 2 -2.79 8.40 -11.18
N THR A 3 -3.24 7.91 -10.03
CA THR A 3 -3.38 8.68 -8.79
C THR A 3 -2.05 9.38 -8.51
N THR A 4 -2.00 10.69 -8.74
CA THR A 4 -0.77 11.51 -8.80
C THR A 4 -0.07 11.68 -7.44
N ASN A 5 -0.50 10.93 -6.41
CA ASN A 5 -0.05 11.06 -5.02
C ASN A 5 0.36 9.72 -4.37
N SER A 6 0.45 8.62 -5.13
CA SER A 6 0.95 7.36 -4.58
C SER A 6 2.47 7.39 -4.40
N GLN A 7 2.94 6.93 -3.24
CA GLN A 7 4.35 6.73 -2.94
C GLN A 7 4.74 5.28 -3.23
N CYS A 8 5.90 5.06 -3.84
CA CYS A 8 6.44 3.73 -4.05
C CYS A 8 6.74 3.06 -2.70
N LEU A 9 6.26 1.83 -2.49
CA LEU A 9 6.50 1.07 -1.26
C LEU A 9 7.99 0.99 -0.89
N TYR A 10 8.88 0.91 -1.88
CA TYR A 10 10.32 0.77 -1.64
C TYR A 10 10.96 2.02 -1.05
N ASP A 11 10.38 3.18 -1.31
CA ASP A 11 10.88 4.47 -0.84
C ASP A 11 10.06 5.01 0.35
N TYR A 12 8.89 4.42 0.61
CA TYR A 12 8.00 4.81 1.70
C TYR A 12 8.57 4.40 3.06
N ARG A 13 8.45 5.32 4.04
CA ARG A 13 8.83 5.08 5.43
C ARG A 13 7.59 5.03 6.30
N TYR A 14 7.36 3.87 6.90
CA TYR A 14 6.27 3.67 7.83
C TYR A 14 6.55 4.37 9.17
N GLU A 15 5.52 5.00 9.72
CA GLU A 15 5.54 5.41 11.12
C GLU A 15 5.28 4.21 12.04
N SER A 16 5.81 4.25 13.26
CA SER A 16 5.70 3.17 14.26
C SER A 16 4.26 2.84 14.71
N ARG A 17 3.29 3.69 14.38
CA ARG A 17 1.86 3.51 14.70
C ARG A 17 1.01 3.65 13.44
N SER A 18 1.34 2.89 12.41
CA SER A 18 0.63 2.90 11.13
C SER A 18 -0.57 1.93 11.13
N VAL A 19 -1.66 2.32 10.45
CA VAL A 19 -2.76 1.43 10.11
C VAL A 19 -2.72 1.16 8.61
N LEU A 20 -2.65 -0.13 8.23
CA LEU A 20 -2.69 -0.53 6.83
C LEU A 20 -4.13 -0.73 6.37
N VAL A 21 -4.53 0.02 5.35
CA VAL A 21 -5.84 -0.12 4.70
C VAL A 21 -5.64 -0.71 3.32
N ILE A 22 -6.16 -1.91 3.09
CA ILE A 22 -6.00 -2.64 1.82
C ILE A 22 -7.35 -2.71 1.10
N GLY A 23 -7.39 -2.15 -0.11
CA GLY A 23 -8.57 -2.15 -0.96
C GLY A 23 -8.87 -3.51 -1.59
N HIS A 24 -10.13 -3.71 -1.99
CA HIS A 24 -10.58 -4.97 -2.57
C HIS A 24 -10.29 -5.02 -4.08
N GLU A 25 -9.81 -6.15 -4.58
CA GLU A 25 -9.23 -6.32 -5.94
C GLU A 25 -10.09 -5.83 -7.11
N ARG A 26 -11.43 -5.82 -6.96
CA ARG A 26 -12.36 -5.43 -8.02
C ARG A 26 -12.92 -4.01 -7.88
N GLN A 27 -12.89 -3.44 -6.68
CA GLN A 27 -13.55 -2.17 -6.36
C GLN A 27 -12.59 -1.12 -5.82
N GLY A 28 -11.34 -1.50 -5.51
CA GLY A 28 -10.37 -0.62 -4.87
C GLY A 28 -10.82 -0.19 -3.47
N LEU A 29 -10.37 0.99 -3.06
CA LEU A 29 -10.92 1.74 -1.93
C LEU A 29 -11.94 2.75 -2.46
N THR A 30 -13.01 2.99 -1.72
CA THR A 30 -13.96 4.05 -2.05
C THR A 30 -13.30 5.42 -1.87
N GLU A 31 -13.77 6.42 -2.63
CA GLU A 31 -13.25 7.79 -2.56
C GLU A 31 -13.32 8.35 -1.13
N ASP A 32 -14.40 8.07 -0.40
CA ASP A 32 -14.55 8.44 1.01
C ASP A 32 -13.43 7.90 1.91
N VAL A 33 -12.92 6.70 1.63
CA VAL A 33 -11.81 6.10 2.38
C VAL A 33 -10.49 6.72 1.95
N LEU A 34 -10.28 6.94 0.66
CA LEU A 34 -9.09 7.60 0.14
C LEU A 34 -8.91 9.01 0.72
N LEU A 35 -10.00 9.74 0.95
CA LEU A 35 -9.99 11.07 1.59
C LEU A 35 -9.59 11.05 3.07
N LEU A 36 -9.66 9.89 3.73
CA LEU A 36 -9.27 9.72 5.13
C LEU A 36 -7.83 9.21 5.30
N LEU A 37 -7.18 8.78 4.22
CA LEU A 37 -5.81 8.27 4.28
C LEU A 37 -4.82 9.44 4.31
N ASP A 38 -3.86 9.36 5.22
CA ASP A 38 -2.74 10.30 5.27
C ASP A 38 -1.80 10.09 4.07
N ASP A 39 -1.55 8.82 3.71
CA ASP A 39 -0.68 8.42 2.62
C ASP A 39 -1.30 7.29 1.78
N VAL A 40 -0.99 7.30 0.49
CA VAL A 40 -1.33 6.21 -0.44
C VAL A 40 -0.03 5.58 -0.91
N ILE A 41 0.10 4.28 -0.73
CA ILE A 41 1.32 3.53 -1.08
C ILE A 41 1.00 2.57 -2.21
N GLU A 42 1.85 2.54 -3.23
CA GLU A 42 1.75 1.60 -4.34
C GLU A 42 2.88 0.57 -4.33
N ILE A 43 2.54 -0.68 -4.67
CA ILE A 43 3.53 -1.72 -4.90
C ILE A 43 3.87 -1.68 -6.39
N PRO A 44 5.11 -1.31 -6.78
CA PRO A 44 5.47 -1.25 -8.19
C PRO A 44 5.41 -2.67 -8.79
N VAL A 45 4.64 -2.80 -9.88
CA VAL A 45 4.48 -4.06 -10.61
C VAL A 45 5.16 -3.95 -11.96
N TYR A 46 6.15 -4.80 -12.21
CA TYR A 46 6.86 -4.86 -13.48
C TYR A 46 6.27 -5.99 -14.34
N GLY A 47 5.42 -5.63 -15.30
CA GLY A 47 4.81 -6.56 -16.27
C GLY A 47 3.31 -6.81 -16.05
N LEU A 48 2.79 -7.84 -16.70
CA LEU A 48 1.43 -8.34 -16.49
C LEU A 48 1.44 -9.39 -15.37
N PRO A 49 0.44 -9.41 -14.47
CA PRO A 49 -0.75 -8.55 -14.41
C PRO A 49 -0.48 -7.15 -13.82
N HIS A 50 -1.31 -6.16 -14.19
CA HIS A 50 -1.19 -4.76 -13.77
C HIS A 50 -1.49 -4.48 -12.28
N ALA A 51 -1.80 -5.51 -11.48
CA ALA A 51 -2.04 -5.39 -10.05
C ALA A 51 -1.83 -6.74 -9.34
N HIS A 52 -1.39 -6.69 -8.08
CA HIS A 52 -1.39 -7.85 -7.19
C HIS A 52 -2.79 -8.10 -6.62
N ASN A 53 -3.06 -9.36 -6.25
CA ASN A 53 -4.23 -9.67 -5.44
C ASN A 53 -4.09 -8.99 -4.06
N ALA A 54 -5.20 -8.65 -3.40
CA ALA A 54 -5.23 -7.87 -2.17
C ALA A 54 -4.48 -8.57 -1.03
N ALA A 55 -4.55 -9.90 -0.97
CA ALA A 55 -3.82 -10.68 0.03
C ALA A 55 -2.29 -10.58 -0.15
N THR A 56 -1.82 -10.63 -1.40
CA THR A 56 -0.40 -10.47 -1.76
C THR A 56 0.05 -9.05 -1.48
N ALA A 57 -0.76 -8.04 -1.83
CA ALA A 57 -0.45 -6.65 -1.53
C ALA A 57 -0.34 -6.41 -0.01
N ALA A 58 -1.29 -6.95 0.76
CA ALA A 58 -1.26 -6.89 2.22
C ALA A 58 0.00 -7.57 2.80
N ALA A 59 0.35 -8.76 2.31
CA ALA A 59 1.52 -9.50 2.79
C ALA A 59 2.82 -8.74 2.51
N ILE A 60 2.96 -8.14 1.33
CA ILE A 60 4.14 -7.35 0.95
C ILE A 60 4.24 -6.09 1.83
N ALA A 61 3.14 -5.34 2.00
CA ALA A 61 3.11 -4.14 2.83
C ALA A 61 3.40 -4.45 4.31
N LEU A 62 2.81 -5.52 4.86
CA LEU A 62 3.07 -5.97 6.24
C LEU A 62 4.53 -6.41 6.42
N TYR A 63 5.08 -7.14 5.46
CA TYR A 63 6.47 -7.56 5.51
C TYR A 63 7.42 -6.35 5.54
N GLU A 64 7.17 -5.36 4.69
CA GLU A 64 7.97 -4.13 4.64
C GLU A 64 7.85 -3.32 5.95
N TYR A 65 6.64 -3.17 6.49
CA TYR A 65 6.42 -2.56 7.80
C TYR A 65 7.23 -3.26 8.90
N CYS A 66 7.14 -4.59 8.98
CA CYS A 66 7.89 -5.39 9.94
C CYS A 66 9.40 -5.29 9.73
N ARG A 67 9.88 -5.20 8.49
CA ARG A 67 11.30 -5.01 8.17
C ARG A 67 11.83 -3.68 8.69
N GLN A 68 11.06 -2.60 8.55
CA GLN A 68 11.43 -1.26 9.02
C GLN A 68 11.42 -1.16 10.55
N HIS A 69 10.59 -1.96 11.23
CA HIS A 69 10.40 -1.93 12.69
C HIS A 69 10.97 -3.14 13.44
N ARG A 70 11.78 -3.97 12.77
CA ARG A 70 12.29 -5.22 13.34
C ARG A 70 13.12 -5.04 14.62
N ASP A 71 13.81 -3.92 14.71
CA ASP A 71 14.76 -3.61 15.79
C ASP A 71 14.26 -2.46 16.71
N SER A 72 12.96 -2.13 16.64
CA SER A 72 12.32 -1.11 17.51
C SER A 72 11.94 -1.65 18.89
#